data_AF-A0A9P7E5H8-F1
#
_entry.id   AF-A0A9P7E5H8-F1
#
_cell.length_a   1.000
_cell.length_b   1.000
_cell.length_c   1.000
_cell.angle_alpha   90.00
_cell.angle_beta   90.00
_cell.angle_gamma   90.00
#
_symmetry.space_group_name_H-M   'P 1'
#
loop_
_entity.id
_entity.type
_entity.pdbx_description
1 polymer ?
#
loop_
_entity_poly.entity_id
_entity_poly.type
_entity_poly.pdbx_seq_one_letter_code
_entity_poly.pdbx_strand_id
1 'polypeptide(L)' 'VPVKILMQAKAKEPPSDALPKFMEAYTSFKHVRSLVKEACTGKLMTEWEQGISKADKKPELVNMAPALSAFMAVKDKEEM' A
#
# COMPACT_ATOMS: atom_id res chain seq x y z
N VAL A 1 6.18 14.63 10.27
CA VAL A 1 4.97 14.14 9.58
C VAL A 1 4.33 13.07 10.47
N PRO A 2 3.10 13.25 10.95
CA PRO A 2 2.45 12.23 11.79
C PRO A 2 2.19 10.96 10.96
N VAL A 3 2.58 9.80 11.50
CA VAL A 3 2.35 8.50 10.86
C VAL A 3 1.14 7.84 11.52
N LYS A 4 0.14 7.48 10.71
CA LYS A 4 -1.02 6.70 11.16
C LYS A 4 -0.82 5.24 10.77
N ILE A 5 -0.85 4.35 11.77
CA ILE A 5 -0.75 2.90 11.57
C ILE A 5 -2.16 2.31 11.55
N LEU A 6 -2.51 1.62 10.47
CA LEU A 6 -3.77 0.89 10.32
C LEU A 6 -3.48 -0.61 10.47
N MET A 7 -3.67 -1.15 11.67
CA MET A 7 -3.35 -2.54 11.97
C MET A 7 -4.49 -3.47 11.53
N GLN A 8 -4.18 -4.44 10.68
CA GLN A 8 -5.11 -5.52 10.37
C GLN A 8 -5.26 -6.49 11.55
N ALA A 9 -6.48 -7.00 11.72
CA ALA A 9 -6.79 -7.99 12.74
C ALA A 9 -6.11 -9.32 12.41
N LYS A 10 -5.60 -10.00 13.44
CA LYS A 10 -5.14 -11.39 13.31
C LYS A 10 -6.33 -12.34 13.22
N ALA A 11 -6.08 -13.59 12.80
CA ALA A 11 -7.13 -14.58 12.55
C ALA A 11 -8.07 -14.88 13.74
N LYS A 12 -7.66 -14.62 14.98
CA LYS A 12 -8.47 -14.85 16.20
C LYS A 12 -9.00 -13.55 16.82
N GLU A 13 -8.80 -12.42 16.17
CA GLU A 13 -9.25 -11.11 16.65
C GLU A 13 -10.55 -10.71 15.94
N PRO A 14 -11.39 -9.86 16.55
CA PRO A 14 -12.53 -9.26 15.86
C PRO A 14 -12.09 -8.53 14.57
N PRO A 15 -12.96 -8.45 13.54
CA PRO A 15 -12.63 -7.75 12.30
C PRO A 15 -12.18 -6.30 12.55
N SER A 16 -11.09 -5.88 11.90
CA SER A 16 -10.60 -4.51 11.96
C SER A 16 -11.22 -3.63 10.89
N ASP A 17 -11.23 -2.31 11.10
CA ASP A 17 -11.59 -1.31 10.09
C ASP A 17 -10.39 -0.75 9.32
N ALA A 18 -9.22 -1.41 9.42
CA ALA A 18 -7.97 -0.95 8.83
C ALA A 18 -8.02 -0.86 7.30
N LEU A 19 -8.49 -1.92 6.63
CA LEU A 19 -8.58 -1.93 5.17
C LEU A 19 -9.58 -0.89 4.64
N PRO A 20 -10.83 -0.78 5.17
CA PRO A 20 -11.75 0.30 4.81
C PRO A 20 -11.16 1.70 4.97
N LYS A 21 -10.52 2.00 6.12
CA LYS A 21 -9.86 3.30 6.37
C LYS A 21 -8.68 3.56 5.44
N PHE A 22 -7.94 2.50 5.08
CA PHE A 22 -6.84 2.61 4.12
C PHE A 22 -7.37 2.93 2.73
N MET A 23 -8.45 2.28 2.29
CA MET A 23 -9.06 2.54 0.98
C MET A 23 -9.60 3.97 0.88
N GLU A 24 -10.25 4.48 1.92
CA GLU A 24 -10.69 5.88 2.00
C GLU A 24 -9.49 6.83 1.83
N ALA A 25 -8.41 6.60 2.58
CA ALA A 25 -7.20 7.40 2.47
C ALA A 25 -6.55 7.29 1.08
N TYR A 26 -6.39 6.08 0.55
CA TYR A 26 -5.79 5.82 -0.76
C TYR A 26 -6.56 6.50 -1.90
N THR A 27 -7.88 6.38 -1.91
CA THR A 27 -8.76 6.95 -2.96
C THR A 27 -8.91 8.47 -2.86
N SER A 28 -8.50 9.08 -1.73
CA SER A 28 -8.46 10.55 -1.58
C SER A 28 -7.34 11.21 -2.39
N PHE A 29 -6.32 10.45 -2.82
CA PHE A 29 -5.21 10.96 -3.60
C PHE A 29 -5.47 10.88 -5.10
N LYS A 30 -4.81 11.77 -5.87
CA LYS A 30 -4.81 11.71 -7.33
C LYS A 30 -3.75 10.75 -7.89
N HIS A 31 -2.61 10.66 -7.22
CA HIS A 31 -1.49 9.81 -7.63
C HIS A 31 -0.98 9.06 -6.41
N VAL A 32 -0.71 7.77 -6.59
CA VAL A 32 -0.03 6.95 -5.58
C VAL A 32 1.17 6.30 -6.24
N ARG A 33 2.33 6.41 -5.58
CA ARG A 33 3.56 5.80 -6.07
C ARG A 33 3.66 4.37 -5.56
N SER A 34 3.94 3.42 -6.45
CA SER A 34 4.02 1.99 -6.12
C SER A 34 5.10 1.30 -6.97
N LEU A 35 5.51 0.09 -6.55
CA LEU A 35 6.30 -0.82 -7.39
C LEU A 35 5.35 -1.53 -8.36
N VAL A 36 5.09 -0.91 -9.51
CA VAL A 36 4.06 -1.34 -10.47
C VAL A 36 4.32 -2.70 -11.14
N LYS A 37 5.51 -3.28 -10.98
CA LYS A 37 5.88 -4.59 -11.52
C LYS A 37 5.72 -5.73 -10.51
N GLU A 38 5.45 -5.41 -9.25
CA GLU A 38 5.26 -6.41 -8.20
C GLU A 38 3.84 -6.98 -8.29
N ALA A 39 3.73 -8.30 -8.16
CA ALA A 39 2.45 -9.01 -8.09
C ALA A 39 2.27 -9.56 -6.67
N CYS A 40 1.22 -9.12 -5.98
CA CYS A 40 0.84 -9.64 -4.67
C CYS A 40 -0.44 -10.46 -4.80
N THR A 41 -0.51 -11.57 -4.08
CA THR A 41 -1.67 -12.48 -4.09
C THR A 41 -2.16 -12.76 -2.67
N GLY A 42 -3.34 -13.37 -2.56
CA GLY A 42 -3.94 -13.77 -1.29
C GLY A 42 -5.19 -12.97 -0.92
N LYS A 43 -5.86 -13.40 0.14
CA LYS A 43 -7.19 -12.90 0.53
C LYS A 43 -7.25 -11.37 0.67
N LEU A 44 -6.24 -10.78 1.31
CA LEU A 44 -6.17 -9.32 1.50
C LEU A 44 -6.07 -8.57 0.16
N MET A 45 -5.29 -9.10 -0.79
CA MET A 45 -5.18 -8.50 -2.13
C MET A 45 -6.48 -8.65 -2.91
N THR A 46 -7.16 -9.79 -2.79
CA THR A 46 -8.50 -9.97 -3.40
C THR A 46 -9.52 -8.97 -2.84
N GLU A 47 -9.55 -8.77 -1.52
CA GLU A 47 -10.44 -7.79 -0.88
C GLU A 47 -10.10 -6.35 -1.31
N TRP A 48 -8.81 -6.04 -1.39
CA TRP A 48 -8.30 -4.76 -1.91
C TRP A 48 -8.76 -4.50 -3.36
N GLU A 49 -8.55 -5.47 -4.26
CA GLU A 49 -8.94 -5.35 -5.67
C GLU A 49 -10.46 -5.16 -5.82
N GLN A 50 -11.25 -5.90 -5.04
CA GLN A 50 -12.69 -5.73 -4.98
C GLN A 50 -13.08 -4.32 -4.50
N GLY A 51 -12.44 -3.81 -3.46
CA GLY A 51 -12.70 -2.47 -2.94
C GLY A 51 -12.34 -1.38 -3.95
N ILE A 52 -11.16 -1.46 -4.56
CA ILE A 52 -10.73 -0.52 -5.61
C ILE A 52 -11.60 -0.61 -6.85
N SER A 53 -12.06 -1.80 -7.24
CA SER A 53 -12.95 -1.95 -8.40
C SER A 53 -14.25 -1.15 -8.25
N LYS A 54 -14.76 -1.07 -7.01
CA LYS A 54 -16.00 -0.37 -6.61
C LYS A 54 -15.80 1.10 -6.28
N ALA A 55 -14.56 1.60 -6.23
CA ALA A 55 -14.29 2.99 -5.91
C ALA A 55 -14.59 3.92 -7.10
N ASP A 56 -15.30 5.02 -6.83
CA ASP A 56 -15.62 6.04 -7.82
C ASP A 56 -14.37 6.76 -8.35
N LYS A 57 -13.36 6.89 -7.49
CA LYS A 57 -12.07 7.53 -7.81
C LYS A 57 -10.94 6.55 -7.54
N LYS A 58 -10.10 6.36 -8.56
CA LYS A 58 -8.92 5.50 -8.50
C LYS A 58 -7.70 6.38 -8.77
N PRO A 59 -6.73 6.49 -7.84
CA PRO A 59 -5.52 7.24 -8.09
C PRO A 59 -4.73 6.60 -9.23
N GLU A 60 -4.01 7.43 -9.98
CA GLU A 60 -3.03 6.95 -10.95
C GLU A 60 -1.84 6.32 -10.22
N LEU A 61 -1.45 5.13 -10.65
CA LEU A 61 -0.27 4.45 -10.13
C LEU A 61 0.98 4.91 -10.88
N VAL A 62 1.92 5.50 -10.13
CA VAL A 62 3.20 6.00 -10.66
C VAL A 62 4.32 5.09 -10.19
N ASN A 63 5.21 4.68 -11.10
CA ASN A 63 6.32 3.79 -10.75
C ASN A 63 7.30 4.46 -9.77
N MET A 64 7.54 3.82 -8.61
CA MET A 64 8.50 4.27 -7.60
C MET A 64 9.90 3.65 -7.76
N ALA A 65 10.05 2.58 -8.56
CA ALA A 65 11.29 1.79 -8.60
C ALA A 65 12.59 2.61 -8.77
N PRO A 66 12.67 3.65 -9.64
CA PRO A 66 13.89 4.44 -9.77
C PRO A 66 14.29 5.18 -8.48
N ALA A 67 13.30 5.71 -7.75
CA ALA A 67 13.55 6.43 -6.50
C ALA A 67 14.02 5.47 -5.40
N LEU A 68 13.39 4.30 -5.30
CA LEU A 68 13.80 3.27 -4.34
C LEU A 68 15.21 2.74 -4.67
N SER A 69 15.51 2.52 -5.95
CA SER A 69 16.85 2.10 -6.39
C SER A 69 17.93 3.11 -6.03
N ALA A 70 17.68 4.41 -6.25
CA ALA A 70 18.62 5.46 -5.88
C ALA A 70 18.83 5.53 -4.35
N PHE A 71 17.76 5.40 -3.57
CA PHE A 71 17.83 5.36 -2.11
C PHE A 71 18.66 4.17 -1.61
N MET A 72 18.45 2.99 -2.20
CA MET A 72 19.09 1.74 -1.77
C MET A 72 20.52 1.55 -2.30
N ALA A 73 21.01 2.46 -3.14
CA ALA A 73 22.34 2.38 -3.73
C ALA A 73 23.47 2.66 -2.73
N VAL A 74 23.20 3.47 -1.71
CA VAL A 74 24.18 3.79 -0.65
C VAL A 74 24.00 2.78 0.48
N LYS A 75 25.04 1.99 0.75
CA LYS A 75 25.06 1.00 1.83
C LYS A 75 25.60 1.62 3.11
N ASP A 76 24.92 1.32 4.22
CA ASP A 76 25.47 1.63 5.54
C ASP A 76 26.54 0.61 5.96
N LYS A 77 27.01 0.69 7.20
CA LYS A 77 28.08 -0.17 7.72
C LYS A 77 27.63 -1.62 7.96
N GLU A 78 26.35 -1.87 8.20
CA GLU A 78 25.81 -3.21 8.43
C GLU A 78 25.54 -3.92 7.10
N GLU A 79 25.24 -3.16 6.04
CA GLU A 79 24.98 -3.68 4.69
C GLU A 79 26.24 -3.89 3.82
N MET A 80 27.44 -3.53 4.30
CA MET A 80 28.73 -3.65 3.60
C MET A 80 29.38 -5.03 3.70
#